data_AF-A0A1B9MDZ6-F1
#
_entry.id   AF-A0A1B9MDZ6-F1
#
_cell.length_a   1.000
_cell.length_b   1.000
_cell.length_c   1.000
_cell.angle_alpha   90.00
_cell.angle_beta   90.00
_cell.angle_gamma   90.00
#
_symmetry.space_group_name_H-M   'P 1'
#
loop_
_entity.id
_entity.type
_entity.pdbx_description
1 polymer ?
#
loop_
_entity_poly.entity_id
_entity_poly.type
_entity_poly.pdbx_seq_one_letter_code
_entity_poly.pdbx_strand_id
1 'polypeptide(L)'
;MGLNCLLLLLNAYIIFLYFTKSYKFPNFFIIFSSSFIVFKLIQRCWYLFIVLPFEVKFEFSFIKDIVIAIIYTSIWIAYVLKSVRVKNTFVNGRRSEVTHSDIIS
;
A
#
# COMPACT_ATOMS: atom_id res chain seq x y z
N MET A 1 4.97 3.73 21.49
CA MET A 1 4.84 4.99 20.72
C MET A 1 5.67 5.00 19.43
N GLY A 2 6.90 4.48 19.40
CA GLY A 2 7.79 4.56 18.23
C GLY A 2 7.24 3.98 16.91
N LEU A 3 6.54 2.85 16.95
CA LEU A 3 6.01 2.19 15.73
C LEU A 3 4.97 3.04 15.00
N ASN A 4 4.09 3.73 15.75
CA ASN A 4 3.07 4.61 15.18
C ASN A 4 3.71 5.84 14.52
N CYS A 5 4.74 6.41 15.14
CA CYS A 5 5.50 7.52 14.55
C CYS A 5 6.23 7.10 13.28
N LEU A 6 6.80 5.88 13.25
CA LEU A 6 7.44 5.32 12.05
C LEU A 6 6.43 5.15 10.91
N LEU A 7 5.26 4.58 11.21
CA LEU A 7 4.15 4.45 10.26
C LEU A 7 3.66 5.81 9.75
N LEU A 8 3.61 6.82 10.62
CA LEU A 8 3.24 8.19 10.25
C LEU A 8 4.25 8.81 9.29
N LEU A 9 5.55 8.69 9.60
CA LEU A 9 6.65 9.16 8.75
C LEU A 9 6.65 8.45 7.39
N LEU A 10 6.40 7.15 7.38
CA LEU A 10 6.35 6.36 6.15
C LEU A 10 5.15 6.77 5.27
N ASN A 11 4.00 7.07 5.86
CA ASN A 11 2.86 7.63 5.14
C ASN A 11 3.17 9.03 4.59
N ALA A 12 3.78 9.90 5.39
CA ALA A 12 4.20 11.23 4.95
C ALA A 12 5.20 11.15 3.78
N TYR A 13 6.12 10.19 3.81
CA TYR A 13 7.08 9.93 2.73
C TYR A 13 6.38 9.49 1.44
N ILE A 14 5.36 8.62 1.54
CA ILE A 14 4.57 8.18 0.38
C ILE A 14 3.78 9.35 -0.22
N ILE A 15 3.21 10.22 0.61
CA ILE A 15 2.53 11.45 0.18
C ILE A 15 3.53 12.39 -0.50
N PHE A 16 4.73 12.54 0.06
CA PHE A 16 5.79 13.32 -0.57
C PHE A 16 6.19 12.75 -1.93
N LEU A 17 6.31 11.42 -2.07
CA LEU A 17 6.56 10.76 -3.35
C LEU A 17 5.44 10.97 -4.37
N TYR A 18 4.19 11.03 -3.90
CA TYR A 18 3.03 11.34 -4.72
C TYR A 18 3.12 12.76 -5.30
N PHE A 19 3.43 13.75 -4.48
CA PHE A 19 3.56 15.15 -4.92
C PHE A 19 4.78 15.38 -5.81
N THR A 20 5.90 14.69 -5.56
CA THR A 20 7.12 14.79 -6.38
C THR A 20 7.01 14.07 -7.72
N LYS A 21 5.88 13.46 -8.06
CA LYS A 21 5.66 12.73 -9.32
C LYS A 21 6.73 11.66 -9.61
N SER A 22 7.34 11.12 -8.55
CA SER A 22 8.47 10.21 -8.66
C SER A 22 8.04 8.84 -9.16
N TYR A 23 8.71 8.28 -10.18
CA TYR A 23 8.42 6.94 -10.74
C TYR A 23 8.49 5.79 -9.73
N LYS A 24 9.11 6.02 -8.56
CA LYS A 24 9.22 5.06 -7.46
C LYS A 24 7.92 4.96 -6.65
N PHE A 25 7.02 5.94 -6.76
CA PHE A 25 5.78 6.03 -5.98
C PHE A 25 4.88 4.80 -6.15
N PRO A 26 4.56 4.34 -7.37
CA PRO A 26 3.65 3.22 -7.54
C PRO A 26 4.21 1.94 -6.89
N ASN A 27 5.51 1.70 -7.04
CA ASN A 27 6.16 0.50 -6.52
C ASN A 27 6.23 0.53 -4.98
N PHE A 28 6.61 1.68 -4.40
CA PHE A 28 6.64 1.86 -2.94
C PHE A 28 5.24 1.78 -2.33
N PHE A 29 4.22 2.35 -2.99
CA PHE A 29 2.84 2.29 -2.52
C PHE A 29 2.28 0.87 -2.49
N ILE A 30 2.59 0.05 -3.50
CA ILE A 30 2.17 -1.36 -3.56
C ILE A 30 2.85 -2.17 -2.46
N ILE A 31 4.18 -2.02 -2.31
CA ILE A 31 4.94 -2.70 -1.25
C ILE A 31 4.40 -2.30 0.13
N PHE A 32 4.23 -1.01 0.37
CA PHE A 32 3.69 -0.51 1.63
C PHE A 32 2.27 -1.01 1.92
N SER A 33 1.37 -0.95 0.93
CA SER A 33 -0.01 -1.44 1.10
C SER A 33 -0.04 -2.94 1.39
N SER A 34 0.78 -3.73 0.70
CA SER A 34 0.91 -5.17 0.93
C SER A 34 1.46 -5.47 2.33
N SER A 35 2.56 -4.82 2.72
CA SER A 35 3.13 -4.97 4.07
C SER A 35 2.16 -4.54 5.18
N PHE A 36 1.35 -3.50 4.94
CA PHE A 36 0.34 -3.05 5.89
C PHE A 36 -0.78 -4.09 6.11
N ILE A 37 -1.25 -4.72 5.02
CA ILE A 37 -2.24 -5.81 5.09
C ILE A 37 -1.66 -7.00 5.86
N VAL A 38 -0.44 -7.42 5.54
CA VAL A 38 0.24 -8.53 6.22
C VAL A 38 0.41 -8.24 7.71
N PHE A 39 0.84 -7.03 8.06
CA PHE A 39 0.99 -6.61 9.46
C PHE A 39 -0.35 -6.65 10.20
N LYS A 40 -1.42 -6.12 9.60
CA LYS A 40 -2.79 -6.19 10.14
C LYS A 40 -3.25 -7.63 10.33
N LEU A 41 -2.93 -8.53 9.39
CA LEU A 41 -3.28 -9.95 9.48
C LEU A 41 -2.55 -10.62 10.65
N ILE A 42 -1.22 -10.40 10.77
CA ILE A 42 -0.40 -10.95 11.84
C ILE A 42 -0.88 -10.46 13.21
N GLN A 43 -1.12 -9.16 13.35
CA GLN A 43 -1.62 -8.58 14.61
C GLN A 43 -2.97 -9.18 15.00
N ARG A 44 -3.83 -9.44 14.01
CA ARG A 44 -5.16 -10.00 14.25
C ARG A 44 -5.12 -11.50 14.55
N CYS A 45 -4.27 -12.27 13.87
CA CYS A 45 -3.98 -13.67 14.22
C CYS A 45 -3.41 -13.76 15.63
N TRP A 46 -2.48 -12.88 15.99
CA TRP A 46 -1.93 -12.79 17.35
C TRP A 46 -3.04 -12.55 18.39
N TYR A 47 -3.93 -11.59 18.13
CA TYR A 47 -5.09 -11.32 18.99
C TYR A 47 -6.03 -12.54 19.09
N LEU A 48 -6.31 -13.21 17.96
CA LEU A 48 -7.12 -14.43 17.89
C LEU A 48 -6.54 -15.59 18.71
N PHE A 49 -5.22 -15.81 18.64
CA PHE A 49 -4.57 -16.92 19.33
C PHE A 49 -4.29 -16.68 20.81
N ILE A 50 -4.11 -15.42 21.22
CA ILE A 50 -3.67 -15.09 22.60
C ILE A 50 -4.79 -14.49 23.44
N VAL A 51 -5.66 -13.64 22.86
CA VAL A 51 -6.70 -12.92 23.60
C VAL A 51 -8.05 -13.63 23.53
N LEU A 52 -8.42 -14.15 22.35
CA LEU A 52 -9.69 -14.84 22.13
C LEU A 52 -9.89 -16.19 22.85
N PRO A 53 -8.86 -16.99 23.26
CA PRO A 53 -9.13 -18.11 24.16
C PRO A 53 -9.62 -17.68 25.56
N PHE A 54 -9.49 -16.40 25.93
CA PHE A 54 -9.93 -15.85 27.21
C PHE A 54 -11.28 -15.09 27.14
N GLU A 55 -11.64 -14.49 26.00
CA GLU A 55 -12.90 -13.77 25.79
C GLU A 55 -13.70 -14.39 24.64
N VAL A 56 -14.60 -15.32 24.97
CA VAL A 56 -15.45 -16.06 24.02
C VAL A 56 -16.59 -15.16 23.51
N LYS A 57 -16.29 -14.22 22.62
CA LYS A 57 -17.31 -13.56 21.78
C LYS A 57 -16.76 -13.37 20.36
N PHE A 58 -16.89 -14.41 19.55
CA PHE A 58 -16.61 -14.34 18.12
C PHE A 58 -17.75 -13.59 17.42
N GLU A 59 -17.76 -12.26 17.50
CA GLU A 59 -18.82 -11.46 16.90
C GLU A 59 -18.64 -11.30 15.39
N PHE A 60 -19.76 -11.30 14.65
CA PHE A 60 -19.79 -11.11 13.19
C PHE A 60 -19.15 -9.79 12.75
N SER A 61 -19.14 -8.79 13.64
CA SER A 61 -18.41 -7.52 13.47
C SER A 61 -16.94 -7.73 13.11
N PHE A 62 -16.31 -8.77 13.67
CA PHE A 62 -14.89 -9.05 13.46
C PHE A 62 -14.59 -9.44 12.01
N ILE A 63 -15.42 -10.28 11.39
CA ILE A 63 -15.25 -10.71 10.00
C ILE A 63 -15.53 -9.54 9.05
N LYS A 64 -16.56 -8.74 9.35
CA LYS A 64 -16.95 -7.58 8.54
C LYS A 64 -15.81 -6.59 8.34
N ASP A 65 -15.09 -6.25 9.41
CA ASP A 65 -13.97 -5.31 9.34
C ASP A 65 -12.82 -5.83 8.47
N ILE A 66 -12.58 -7.15 8.47
CA ILE A 66 -11.55 -7.78 7.63
C ILE A 66 -11.94 -7.65 6.17
N VAL A 67 -13.18 -8.04 5.84
CA VAL A 67 -13.68 -8.02 4.46
C VAL A 67 -13.65 -6.60 3.90
N ILE A 68 -14.08 -5.60 4.67
CA ILE A 68 -14.04 -4.19 4.24
C ILE A 68 -12.59 -3.74 3.99
N ALA A 69 -11.65 -4.08 4.89
CA ALA A 69 -10.25 -3.71 4.73
C ALA A 69 -9.62 -4.36 3.47
N ILE A 70 -9.96 -5.61 3.16
CA ILE A 70 -9.49 -6.32 1.96
C ILE A 70 -10.05 -5.67 0.69
N ILE A 71 -11.35 -5.36 0.66
CA ILE A 71 -11.99 -4.72 -0.50
C ILE A 71 -11.37 -3.35 -0.74
N TYR A 72 -11.25 -2.53 0.32
CA TYR A 72 -10.69 -1.19 0.22
C TYR A 72 -9.26 -1.20 -0.30
N THR A 73 -8.40 -2.05 0.27
CA THR A 73 -7.01 -2.17 -0.17
C THR A 73 -6.88 -2.70 -1.60
N SER A 74 -7.71 -3.67 -1.98
CA SER A 74 -7.75 -4.23 -3.33
C SER A 74 -8.13 -3.19 -4.37
N ILE A 75 -9.12 -2.33 -4.07
CA ILE A 75 -9.51 -1.19 -4.93
C ILE A 75 -8.34 -0.22 -5.10
N TRP A 76 -7.66 0.13 -4.01
CA TRP A 76 -6.51 1.04 -4.06
C TRP A 76 -5.33 0.48 -4.84
N ILE A 77 -4.99 -0.80 -4.63
CA ILE A 77 -3.92 -1.49 -5.37
C ILE A 77 -4.27 -1.54 -6.87
N ALA A 78 -5.50 -1.93 -7.22
CA ALA A 78 -5.96 -1.98 -8.60
C ALA A 78 -5.95 -0.59 -9.26
N TYR A 79 -6.37 0.44 -8.53
CA TYR A 79 -6.30 1.82 -9.00
C TYR A 79 -4.86 2.23 -9.30
N VAL A 80 -3.91 2.00 -8.39
CA VAL A 80 -2.51 2.41 -8.59
C VAL A 80 -1.84 1.62 -9.74
N LEU A 81 -2.16 0.33 -9.90
CA LEU A 81 -1.60 -0.50 -10.98
C LEU A 81 -2.18 -0.16 -12.37
N LYS A 82 -3.50 0.04 -12.45
CA LYS A 82 -4.23 0.10 -13.72
C LYS A 82 -4.55 1.53 -14.18
N SER A 83 -4.46 2.53 -13.31
CA SER A 83 -4.80 3.91 -13.65
C SER A 83 -3.84 4.49 -14.69
N VAL A 84 -4.40 4.89 -15.84
CA VAL A 84 -3.70 5.57 -16.93
C VAL A 84 -3.04 6.86 -16.44
N ARG A 85 -3.63 7.57 -15.47
CA ARG A 85 -3.04 8.78 -14.88
C ARG A 85 -1.78 8.48 -14.09
N VAL A 86 -1.74 7.38 -13.36
CA VAL A 86 -0.54 6.96 -12.60
C VAL A 86 0.56 6.57 -13.57
N LYS A 87 0.25 5.79 -14.61
CA LYS A 87 1.24 5.47 -15.64
C LYS A 87 1.73 6.71 -16.40
N ASN A 88 0.84 7.61 -16.82
CA ASN A 88 1.23 8.80 -17.57
C ASN A 88 2.03 9.81 -16.73
N THR A 89 1.71 9.97 -15.44
CA THR A 89 2.36 10.96 -14.58
C THR A 89 3.68 10.47 -13.99
N PHE A 90 3.78 9.17 -13.68
CA PHE A 90 4.91 8.61 -12.93
C PHE A 90 5.78 7.65 -13.77
N VAL A 91 5.27 7.04 -14.84
CA VAL A 91 6.00 5.98 -15.60
C VAL A 91 6.45 6.45 -16.98
N ASN A 92 5.63 7.22 -17.70
CA ASN A 92 5.90 7.59 -19.10
C ASN A 92 7.12 8.51 -19.30
N GLY A 93 7.50 9.32 -18.30
CA GLY A 93 8.64 10.25 -18.43
C GLY A 93 9.99 9.57 -18.69
N ARG A 94 10.14 8.27 -18.40
CA ARG A 94 11.39 7.52 -18.66
C ARG A 94 11.49 6.93 -20.08
N ARG A 95 10.38 6.80 -20.82
CA ARG A 95 10.41 6.12 -22.12
C ARG A 95 10.92 7.03 -23.25
N SER A 96 10.74 8.35 -23.14
CA SER A 96 11.22 9.31 -24.15
C SER A 96 12.73 9.58 -24.09
N GLU A 97 13.36 9.39 -22.94
CA GLU A 97 14.79 9.68 -22.75
C GLU A 97 15.69 8.56 -23.32
N VAL A 98 15.29 7.30 -23.15
CA VAL A 98 16.02 6.13 -23.69
C VAL A 98 15.93 6.07 -25.23
N THR A 99 14.78 6.40 -25.81
CA THR A 99 14.62 6.36 -27.27
C THR A 99 15.44 7.46 -27.98
N HIS A 100 15.75 8.57 -27.31
CA HIS A 100 16.57 9.62 -27.93
C HIS A 100 18.08 9.36 -27.85
N SER A 101 18.56 8.60 -26.85
CA SER A 101 19.98 8.21 -26.78
C SER A 101 20.35 7.17 -27.84
N ASP A 102 19.42 6.27 -28.18
CA ASP A 102 19.66 5.17 -29.12
C ASP A 102 19.61 5.61 -30.60
N ILE A 103 19.12 6.83 -30.89
CA ILE A 103 19.07 7.40 -32.24
C ILE A 103 20.33 8.23 -32.55
N ILE A 104 21.14 8.58 -31.54
CA ILE A 104 22.31 9.47 -31.66
C ILE A 104 23.64 8.69 -31.57
N SER A 105 23.62 7.37 -31.32
CA SER A 105 24.82 6.52 -31.30
C SER A 105 25.15 5.89 -32.65
#